data_AF-A0A950DI81-F1
#
_entry.id   AF-A0A950DI81-F1
#
_cell.length_a   1.000
_cell.length_b   1.000
_cell.length_c   1.000
_cell.angle_alpha   90.00
_cell.angle_beta   90.00
_cell.angle_gamma   90.00
#
_symmetry.space_group_name_H-M   'P 1'
#
loop_
_entity.id
_entity.type
_entity.pdbx_description
1 polymer ?
#
loop_
_entity_poly.entity_id
_entity_poly.type
_entity_poly.pdbx_seq_one_letter_code
_entity_poly.pdbx_strand_id
1 'polypeptide(L)'
;MERPDQSFEARDFAWLVAMSFVFLALVAFALVREFRPAWGPIQARFRVAMERYGGTERARAFHPGIKQIWIPKIHTVDRCITCHLGYEWGSVLPTTLPQPLTPHPNLAYMDKHPFQDFGCTTCHGGQGWATSRASAHGDEGWNDPMLSSAIASRNGLQKGDLIQMRCNFCHRHAVTTPGMEQIDLGKKLYKENRCRLCHTVEGRGGTKGPELTYFGDKNPELVDFTHVTGTHTLFNWTFEHLLAPDQISPKTTMPTFRFTPQEARALTLMLLSWRREEFPPEYIPAPIEEPPAMPNSSR
;
A
#
# COMPACT_ATOMS: atom_id res chain seq x y z
N MET A 1 30.10 -63.22 -27.45
CA MET A 1 28.73 -62.70 -27.25
C MET A 1 28.23 -63.39 -26.00
N GLU A 2 27.86 -62.76 -24.90
CA GLU A 2 27.37 -61.41 -24.60
C GLU A 2 27.88 -60.95 -23.22
N ARG A 3 27.85 -59.65 -22.92
CA ARG A 3 28.10 -59.12 -21.57
C ARG A 3 26.79 -59.08 -20.76
N PRO A 4 26.81 -59.38 -19.46
CA PRO A 4 25.61 -59.36 -18.62
C PRO A 4 25.24 -57.92 -18.24
N ASP A 5 24.12 -57.40 -18.74
CA ASP A 5 23.67 -56.02 -18.47
C ASP A 5 22.62 -55.90 -17.35
N GLN A 6 22.26 -56.99 -16.67
CA GLN A 6 21.11 -57.05 -15.76
C GLN A 6 21.21 -56.23 -14.45
N SER A 7 22.35 -55.56 -14.18
CA SER A 7 22.52 -54.79 -12.93
C SER A 7 21.97 -53.36 -12.99
N PHE A 8 21.74 -52.83 -14.19
CA PHE A 8 21.19 -51.49 -14.37
C PHE A 8 19.67 -51.48 -14.11
N GLU A 9 18.92 -52.47 -14.62
CA GLU A 9 17.45 -52.52 -14.50
C GLU A 9 16.93 -52.55 -13.06
N ALA A 10 17.52 -53.35 -12.16
CA ALA A 10 17.03 -53.45 -10.79
C ALA A 10 17.30 -52.17 -9.96
N ARG A 11 18.45 -51.52 -10.22
CA ARG A 11 18.82 -50.25 -9.56
C ARG A 11 17.97 -49.11 -10.10
N ASP A 12 17.76 -49.07 -11.41
CA ASP A 12 16.93 -48.07 -12.07
C ASP A 12 15.46 -48.23 -11.68
N PHE A 13 14.96 -49.46 -11.56
CA PHE A 13 13.62 -49.74 -11.04
C PHE A 13 13.45 -49.29 -9.59
N ALA A 14 14.41 -49.58 -8.72
CA ALA A 14 14.37 -49.12 -7.32
C ALA A 14 14.37 -47.58 -7.24
N TRP A 15 15.15 -46.90 -8.10
CA TRP A 15 15.13 -45.44 -8.21
C TRP A 15 13.78 -44.91 -8.72
N LEU A 16 13.18 -45.53 -9.74
CA LEU A 16 11.86 -45.13 -10.24
C LEU A 16 10.77 -45.28 -9.18
N VAL A 17 10.79 -46.38 -8.42
CA VAL A 17 9.88 -46.59 -7.29
C VAL A 17 10.07 -45.51 -6.22
N ALA A 18 11.32 -45.24 -5.82
CA ALA A 18 11.64 -44.19 -4.85
C ALA A 18 11.18 -42.79 -5.33
N MET A 19 11.48 -42.43 -6.57
CA MET A 19 11.04 -41.17 -7.18
C MET A 19 9.52 -41.07 -7.27
N SER A 20 8.83 -42.18 -7.56
CA SER A 20 7.37 -42.24 -7.60
C SER A 20 6.74 -41.99 -6.22
N PHE A 21 7.32 -42.55 -5.16
CA PHE A 21 6.89 -42.26 -3.79
C PHE A 21 7.17 -40.80 -3.39
N VAL A 22 8.32 -40.24 -3.77
CA VAL A 22 8.63 -38.83 -3.56
C VAL A 22 7.62 -37.95 -4.28
N PHE A 23 7.32 -38.23 -5.55
CA PHE A 23 6.31 -37.50 -6.31
C PHE A 23 4.92 -37.58 -5.66
N LEU A 24 4.48 -38.78 -5.26
CA LEU A 24 3.20 -38.97 -4.57
C LEU A 24 3.14 -38.19 -3.25
N ALA A 25 4.23 -38.20 -2.47
CA ALA A 25 4.33 -37.44 -1.23
C ALA A 25 4.24 -35.93 -1.47
N LEU A 26 4.90 -35.42 -2.52
CA LEU A 26 4.83 -34.00 -2.92
C LEU A 26 3.42 -33.61 -3.36
N VAL A 27 2.73 -34.46 -4.15
CA VAL A 27 1.33 -34.24 -4.55
C VAL A 27 0.41 -34.25 -3.34
N ALA A 28 0.54 -35.23 -2.43
CA ALA A 28 -0.24 -35.28 -1.21
C ALA A 28 -0.01 -34.05 -0.33
N PHE A 29 1.24 -33.61 -0.19
CA PHE A 29 1.59 -32.38 0.51
C PHE A 29 0.95 -31.14 -0.13
N ALA A 30 1.01 -31.02 -1.46
CA ALA A 30 0.39 -29.92 -2.20
C ALA A 30 -1.13 -29.88 -2.02
N LEU A 31 -1.81 -31.04 -2.08
CA LEU A 31 -3.24 -31.14 -1.84
C LEU A 31 -3.60 -30.74 -0.40
N VAL A 32 -2.88 -31.25 0.60
CA VAL A 32 -3.11 -30.90 2.01
C VAL A 32 -2.93 -29.40 2.23
N ARG A 33 -1.92 -28.79 1.60
CA ARG A 33 -1.69 -27.35 1.65
C ARG A 33 -2.84 -26.56 1.01
N GLU A 34 -3.33 -27.00 -0.16
CA GLU A 34 -4.43 -26.34 -0.87
C GLU A 34 -5.75 -26.42 -0.09
N PHE A 35 -6.05 -27.57 0.52
CA PHE A 35 -7.26 -27.75 1.33
C PHE A 35 -7.19 -27.13 2.73
N ARG A 36 -6.05 -26.55 3.13
CA ARG A 36 -5.88 -25.85 4.42
C ARG A 36 -5.41 -24.42 4.22
N PRO A 37 -6.22 -23.57 3.58
CA PRO A 37 -5.85 -22.19 3.33
C PRO A 37 -5.73 -21.40 4.64
N ALA A 38 -4.78 -20.46 4.68
CA ALA A 38 -4.53 -19.62 5.86
C ALA A 38 -5.75 -18.78 6.29
N TRP A 39 -6.67 -18.50 5.36
CA TRP A 39 -7.89 -17.73 5.64
C TRP A 39 -9.00 -18.56 6.31
N GLY A 40 -8.99 -19.89 6.21
CA GLY A 40 -10.04 -20.76 6.75
C GLY A 40 -10.31 -20.51 8.26
N PRO A 41 -9.28 -20.56 9.12
CA PRO A 41 -9.43 -20.25 10.55
C PRO A 41 -9.89 -18.81 10.85
N ILE A 42 -9.61 -17.85 9.96
CA ILE A 42 -10.08 -16.46 10.10
C ILE A 42 -11.59 -16.41 9.87
N GLN A 43 -12.07 -17.04 8.81
CA GLN A 43 -13.49 -17.07 8.47
C GLN A 43 -14.34 -17.86 9.48
N ALA A 44 -13.77 -18.93 10.07
CA ALA A 44 -14.41 -19.62 11.19
C ALA A 44 -14.60 -18.70 12.40
N ARG A 45 -13.56 -17.92 12.76
CA ARG A 45 -13.67 -16.92 13.84
C ARG A 45 -14.66 -15.80 13.50
N PHE A 46 -14.73 -15.38 12.25
CA PHE A 46 -15.73 -14.40 11.80
C PHE A 46 -17.15 -14.92 11.99
N ARG A 47 -17.43 -16.18 11.64
CA ARG A 47 -18.75 -16.78 11.89
C ARG A 47 -19.13 -16.73 13.36
N VAL A 48 -18.21 -17.10 14.26
CA VAL A 48 -18.44 -17.02 15.72
C VAL A 48 -18.69 -15.57 16.17
N ALA A 49 -17.95 -14.60 15.63
CA ALA A 49 -18.20 -13.19 15.91
C ALA A 49 -19.59 -12.75 15.42
N MET A 50 -20.01 -13.18 14.23
CA MET A 50 -21.33 -12.89 13.69
C MET A 50 -22.46 -13.53 14.51
N GLU A 51 -22.29 -14.76 14.99
CA GLU A 51 -23.28 -15.38 15.89
C GLU A 51 -23.46 -14.57 17.17
N ARG A 52 -22.35 -14.03 17.70
CA ARG A 52 -22.34 -13.26 18.95
C ARG A 52 -22.90 -11.85 18.81
N TYR A 53 -22.58 -11.15 17.73
CA TYR A 53 -22.87 -9.70 17.59
C TYR A 53 -23.88 -9.39 16.48
N GLY A 54 -23.88 -10.16 15.39
CA GLY A 54 -24.73 -9.92 14.21
C GLY A 54 -26.03 -10.74 14.18
N GLY A 55 -26.18 -11.70 15.08
CA GLY A 55 -27.31 -12.62 15.14
C GLY A 55 -27.06 -13.93 14.38
N THR A 56 -27.77 -14.97 14.80
CA THR A 56 -27.60 -16.35 14.29
C THR A 56 -27.97 -16.51 12.82
N GLU A 57 -28.96 -15.76 12.33
CA GLU A 57 -29.38 -15.79 10.92
C GLU A 57 -28.26 -15.31 9.99
N ARG A 58 -27.68 -14.13 10.27
CA ARG A 58 -26.58 -13.56 9.47
C ARG A 58 -25.35 -14.47 9.48
N ALA A 59 -25.06 -15.08 10.63
CA ALA A 59 -23.95 -16.02 10.73
C ALA A 59 -24.17 -17.31 9.91
N ARG A 60 -25.41 -17.82 9.85
CA ARG A 60 -25.76 -18.98 9.01
C ARG A 60 -25.68 -18.66 7.52
N ALA A 61 -26.01 -17.43 7.13
CA ALA A 61 -25.89 -16.96 5.75
C ALA A 61 -24.42 -16.80 5.29
N PHE A 62 -23.44 -16.80 6.21
CA PHE A 62 -22.04 -16.65 5.85
C PHE A 62 -21.46 -17.92 5.22
N HIS A 63 -21.16 -17.85 3.92
CA HIS A 63 -20.48 -18.89 3.17
C HIS A 63 -18.95 -18.67 3.15
N PRO A 64 -18.14 -19.62 3.66
CA PRO A 64 -16.69 -19.52 3.58
C PRO A 64 -16.18 -19.63 2.13
N GLY A 65 -15.00 -19.08 1.88
CA GLY A 65 -14.38 -19.09 0.56
C GLY A 65 -13.65 -17.78 0.27
N ILE A 66 -12.97 -17.73 -0.87
CA ILE A 66 -12.35 -16.50 -1.37
C ILE A 66 -13.44 -15.48 -1.67
N LYS A 67 -13.24 -14.26 -1.18
CA LYS A 67 -14.09 -13.11 -1.46
C LYS A 67 -13.30 -12.14 -2.32
N GLN A 68 -13.98 -11.47 -3.25
CA GLN A 68 -13.34 -10.59 -4.21
C GLN A 68 -14.22 -9.38 -4.48
N ILE A 69 -13.63 -8.19 -4.38
CA ILE A 69 -14.12 -6.96 -5.00
C ILE A 69 -13.41 -6.85 -6.35
N TRP A 70 -14.17 -6.68 -7.43
CA TRP A 70 -13.63 -6.56 -8.78
C TRP A 70 -14.12 -5.26 -9.40
N ILE A 71 -13.19 -4.37 -9.72
CA ILE A 71 -13.47 -3.02 -10.20
C ILE A 71 -12.73 -2.82 -11.53
N PRO A 72 -13.34 -3.21 -12.66
CA PRO A 72 -12.70 -3.16 -13.97
C PRO A 72 -12.20 -1.75 -14.36
N LYS A 73 -12.94 -0.72 -13.96
CA LYS A 73 -12.69 0.69 -14.33
C LYS A 73 -11.34 1.23 -13.87
N ILE A 74 -10.82 0.70 -12.77
CA ILE A 74 -9.52 1.06 -12.18
C ILE A 74 -8.58 -0.16 -12.11
N HIS A 75 -8.92 -1.23 -12.83
CA HIS A 75 -8.15 -2.48 -12.88
C HIS A 75 -7.84 -3.11 -11.51
N THR A 76 -8.72 -2.92 -10.52
CA THR A 76 -8.49 -3.38 -9.14
C THR A 76 -9.20 -4.70 -8.88
N VAL A 77 -8.42 -5.76 -8.61
CA VAL A 77 -8.89 -6.98 -7.93
C VAL A 77 -8.48 -6.91 -6.47
N ASP A 78 -9.44 -7.05 -5.56
CA ASP A 78 -9.16 -7.04 -4.13
C ASP A 78 -9.78 -8.23 -3.40
N ARG A 79 -8.93 -9.08 -2.84
CA ARG A 79 -9.29 -10.25 -2.03
C ARG A 79 -8.96 -10.07 -0.55
N CYS A 80 -8.60 -8.86 -0.10
CA CYS A 80 -8.35 -8.56 1.31
C CYS A 80 -9.55 -8.92 2.19
N ILE A 81 -10.76 -8.73 1.67
CA ILE A 81 -12.03 -9.10 2.32
C ILE A 81 -12.23 -10.62 2.50
N THR A 82 -11.34 -11.46 1.97
CA THR A 82 -11.29 -12.89 2.31
C THR A 82 -10.90 -13.09 3.78
N CYS A 83 -10.04 -12.22 4.32
CA CYS A 83 -9.58 -12.25 5.71
C CYS A 83 -10.18 -11.12 6.55
N HIS A 84 -10.26 -9.91 5.98
CA HIS A 84 -10.74 -8.69 6.64
C HIS A 84 -12.26 -8.57 6.55
N LEU A 85 -12.97 -9.59 6.98
CA LEU A 85 -14.43 -9.68 6.83
C LEU A 85 -15.21 -8.65 7.64
N GLY A 86 -14.58 -8.01 8.63
CA GLY A 86 -15.21 -6.94 9.43
C GLY A 86 -15.31 -5.59 8.71
N TYR A 87 -14.70 -5.42 7.53
CA TYR A 87 -14.53 -4.14 6.84
C TYR A 87 -15.82 -3.32 6.69
N GLU A 88 -16.95 -3.95 6.36
CA GLU A 88 -18.24 -3.28 6.18
C GLU A 88 -19.19 -3.38 7.40
N TRP A 89 -18.74 -3.99 8.50
CA TRP A 89 -19.60 -4.36 9.63
C TRP A 89 -19.43 -3.44 10.84
N GLY A 90 -19.03 -2.18 10.64
CA GLY A 90 -18.77 -1.22 11.72
C GLY A 90 -19.98 -0.90 12.61
N SER A 91 -21.20 -1.07 12.12
CA SER A 91 -22.44 -0.87 12.89
C SER A 91 -22.86 -2.09 13.72
N VAL A 92 -22.24 -3.25 13.48
CA VAL A 92 -22.64 -4.54 14.07
C VAL A 92 -21.53 -5.11 14.96
N LEU A 93 -20.30 -5.07 14.48
CA LEU A 93 -19.15 -5.64 15.16
C LEU A 93 -18.47 -4.59 16.05
N PRO A 94 -18.01 -4.95 17.26
CA PRO A 94 -17.31 -4.01 18.11
C PRO A 94 -15.88 -3.76 17.62
N THR A 95 -15.40 -2.53 17.79
CA THR A 95 -14.03 -2.10 17.44
C THR A 95 -12.95 -2.75 18.29
N THR A 96 -13.32 -3.42 19.39
CA THR A 96 -12.43 -4.17 20.27
C THR A 96 -12.06 -5.56 19.74
N LEU A 97 -12.67 -6.01 18.64
CA LEU A 97 -12.29 -7.27 18.01
C LEU A 97 -10.83 -7.25 17.57
N PRO A 98 -10.08 -8.36 17.73
CA PRO A 98 -8.71 -8.45 17.27
C PRO A 98 -8.64 -8.48 15.74
N GLN A 99 -7.54 -7.96 15.20
CA GLN A 99 -7.22 -8.08 13.78
C GLN A 99 -7.20 -9.56 13.35
N PRO A 100 -7.68 -9.91 12.13
CA PRO A 100 -8.15 -9.02 11.07
C PRO A 100 -9.66 -8.71 11.10
N LEU A 101 -10.38 -9.06 12.18
CA LEU A 101 -11.84 -8.92 12.25
C LEU A 101 -12.29 -7.56 12.80
N THR A 102 -11.35 -6.71 13.21
CA THR A 102 -11.63 -5.33 13.58
C THR A 102 -12.33 -4.61 12.42
N PRO A 103 -13.48 -3.96 12.65
CA PRO A 103 -14.18 -3.22 11.61
C PRO A 103 -13.39 -2.00 11.13
N HIS A 104 -13.74 -1.53 9.94
CA HIS A 104 -13.20 -0.27 9.44
C HIS A 104 -13.63 0.90 10.35
N PRO A 105 -12.75 1.85 10.67
CA PRO A 105 -13.14 3.05 11.40
C PRO A 105 -14.23 3.83 10.63
N ASN A 106 -15.17 4.43 11.36
CA ASN A 106 -16.18 5.28 10.75
C ASN A 106 -15.57 6.66 10.41
N LEU A 107 -15.05 6.80 9.20
CA LEU A 107 -14.43 8.03 8.71
C LEU A 107 -15.46 8.83 7.89
N ALA A 108 -15.48 10.16 8.06
CA ALA A 108 -16.48 11.03 7.46
C ALA A 108 -16.51 11.02 5.92
N TYR A 109 -15.45 10.54 5.27
CA TYR A 109 -15.35 10.45 3.82
C TYR A 109 -15.73 9.09 3.24
N MET A 110 -16.09 8.09 4.07
CA MET A 110 -16.44 6.75 3.57
C MET A 110 -17.68 6.74 2.68
N ASP A 111 -18.62 7.67 2.89
CA ASP A 111 -19.80 7.82 2.03
C ASP A 111 -19.44 8.17 0.58
N LYS A 112 -18.28 8.82 0.37
CA LYS A 112 -17.73 9.17 -0.94
C LYS A 112 -16.71 8.14 -1.46
N HIS A 113 -16.32 7.18 -0.62
CA HIS A 113 -15.31 6.17 -0.92
C HIS A 113 -15.81 4.76 -0.57
N PRO A 114 -16.93 4.30 -1.16
CA PRO A 114 -17.44 2.97 -0.89
C PRO A 114 -16.44 1.90 -1.38
N PHE A 115 -16.28 0.84 -0.59
CA PHE A 115 -15.32 -0.23 -0.91
C PHE A 115 -15.58 -0.90 -2.26
N GLN A 116 -16.84 -0.92 -2.72
CA GLN A 116 -17.20 -1.53 -4.02
C GLN A 116 -16.69 -0.73 -5.22
N ASP A 117 -16.40 0.56 -5.04
CA ASP A 117 -15.92 1.43 -6.12
C ASP A 117 -14.40 1.63 -6.07
N PHE A 118 -13.77 1.48 -4.90
CA PHE A 118 -12.34 1.73 -4.71
C PHE A 118 -11.51 0.50 -4.31
N GLY A 119 -12.09 -0.50 -3.66
CA GLY A 119 -11.35 -1.60 -3.04
C GLY A 119 -10.54 -1.16 -1.81
N CYS A 120 -9.78 -2.09 -1.22
CA CYS A 120 -8.94 -1.84 -0.06
C CYS A 120 -7.52 -1.41 -0.47
N THR A 121 -6.95 -2.01 -1.52
CA THR A 121 -5.57 -1.73 -1.96
C THR A 121 -5.38 -0.31 -2.46
N THR A 122 -6.42 0.31 -3.01
CA THR A 122 -6.35 1.72 -3.43
C THR A 122 -5.96 2.64 -2.27
N CYS A 123 -6.48 2.38 -1.06
CA CYS A 123 -6.18 3.19 0.13
C CYS A 123 -5.05 2.61 0.98
N HIS A 124 -4.90 1.28 1.03
CA HIS A 124 -3.98 0.61 1.94
C HIS A 124 -2.72 0.08 1.27
N GLY A 125 -2.62 0.06 -0.06
CA GLY A 125 -1.57 -0.66 -0.78
C GLY A 125 -1.66 -2.17 -0.60
N GLY A 126 -0.58 -2.87 -0.96
CA GLY A 126 -0.51 -4.32 -0.89
C GLY A 126 -1.02 -4.98 -2.17
N GLN A 127 -1.20 -6.30 -2.11
CA GLN A 127 -1.46 -7.12 -3.29
C GLN A 127 -2.86 -7.73 -3.23
N GLY A 128 -3.79 -7.11 -3.94
CA GLY A 128 -5.21 -7.48 -3.87
C GLY A 128 -5.52 -8.86 -4.45
N TRP A 129 -4.65 -9.43 -5.29
CA TRP A 129 -4.81 -10.78 -5.86
C TRP A 129 -4.46 -11.90 -4.87
N ALA A 130 -3.64 -11.59 -3.87
CA ALA A 130 -3.06 -12.57 -2.97
C ALA A 130 -4.06 -13.04 -1.92
N THR A 131 -3.94 -14.31 -1.54
CA THR A 131 -4.80 -14.98 -0.54
C THR A 131 -4.03 -15.41 0.70
N SER A 132 -2.74 -15.02 0.79
CA SER A 132 -1.87 -15.27 1.94
C SER A 132 -1.48 -13.94 2.58
N ARG A 133 -1.29 -13.92 3.90
CA ARG A 133 -0.89 -12.70 4.63
C ARG A 133 0.42 -12.10 4.09
N ALA A 134 1.43 -12.94 3.89
CA ALA A 134 2.75 -12.48 3.46
C ALA A 134 2.70 -11.84 2.06
N SER A 135 2.04 -12.51 1.11
CA SER A 135 1.92 -12.00 -0.27
C SER A 135 0.97 -10.81 -0.36
N ALA A 136 -0.14 -10.79 0.40
CA ALA A 136 -1.10 -9.70 0.36
C ALA A 136 -0.57 -8.43 0.99
N HIS A 137 0.14 -8.55 2.12
CA HIS A 137 0.66 -7.36 2.80
C HIS A 137 1.97 -6.89 2.17
N GLY A 138 2.84 -7.78 1.70
CA GLY A 138 4.20 -7.41 1.37
C GLY A 138 4.97 -6.82 2.57
N ASP A 139 6.25 -6.54 2.37
CA ASP A 139 7.10 -5.81 3.31
C ASP A 139 8.26 -5.14 2.53
N GLU A 140 9.44 -5.03 3.12
CA GLU A 140 10.65 -4.52 2.47
C GLU A 140 10.93 -5.24 1.13
N GLY A 141 11.27 -4.45 0.10
CA GLY A 141 11.55 -4.93 -1.26
C GLY A 141 10.31 -5.07 -2.17
N TRP A 142 9.09 -4.86 -1.65
CA TRP A 142 7.91 -4.78 -2.51
C TRP A 142 7.77 -3.38 -3.11
N ASN A 143 7.33 -3.31 -4.37
CA ASN A 143 7.02 -2.03 -5.04
C ASN A 143 5.81 -1.33 -4.41
N ASP A 144 4.83 -2.11 -3.96
CA ASP A 144 3.60 -1.61 -3.35
C ASP A 144 3.21 -2.43 -2.11
N PRO A 145 3.95 -2.28 -0.99
CA PRO A 145 3.59 -2.95 0.24
C PRO A 145 2.33 -2.30 0.84
N MET A 146 1.64 -3.07 1.67
CA MET A 146 0.55 -2.56 2.48
C MET A 146 1.12 -1.54 3.47
N LEU A 147 0.50 -0.36 3.49
CA LEU A 147 0.76 0.76 4.38
C LEU A 147 0.35 0.40 5.82
N SER A 148 1.16 -0.47 6.42
CA SER A 148 0.91 -1.11 7.70
C SER A 148 1.35 -0.21 8.86
N SER A 149 0.81 -0.47 10.05
CA SER A 149 1.26 0.22 11.26
C SER A 149 2.76 0.01 11.51
N ALA A 150 3.32 -1.13 11.13
CA ALA A 150 4.75 -1.41 11.28
C ALA A 150 5.62 -0.54 10.38
N ILE A 151 5.20 -0.30 9.13
CA ILE A 151 5.91 0.63 8.22
C ILE A 151 5.74 2.07 8.70
N ALA A 152 4.54 2.45 9.13
CA ALA A 152 4.29 3.79 9.65
C ALA A 152 5.14 4.09 10.89
N SER A 153 5.16 3.20 11.88
CA SER A 153 5.93 3.40 13.11
C SER A 153 7.43 3.48 12.88
N ARG A 154 7.98 2.67 11.95
CA ARG A 154 9.40 2.76 11.54
C ARG A 154 9.77 4.15 11.00
N ASN A 155 8.81 4.87 10.42
CA ASN A 155 9.00 6.19 9.85
C ASN A 155 8.52 7.34 10.76
N GLY A 156 8.17 7.04 12.03
CA GLY A 156 7.67 8.05 12.98
C GLY A 156 6.29 8.58 12.62
N LEU A 157 5.45 7.75 12.01
CA LEU A 157 4.10 8.06 11.54
C LEU A 157 3.06 7.12 12.18
N GLN A 158 1.80 7.55 12.18
CA GLN A 158 0.66 6.67 12.39
C GLN A 158 0.22 6.04 11.07
N LYS A 159 -0.52 4.93 11.13
CA LYS A 159 -1.05 4.26 9.92
C LYS A 159 -1.88 5.22 9.07
N GLY A 160 -2.68 6.07 9.72
CA GLY A 160 -3.51 7.09 9.07
C GLY A 160 -2.68 8.07 8.24
N ASP A 161 -1.56 8.59 8.79
CA ASP A 161 -0.66 9.50 8.10
C ASP A 161 -0.10 8.87 6.81
N LEU A 162 0.35 7.61 6.89
CA LEU A 162 0.94 6.91 5.76
C LEU A 162 -0.09 6.65 4.65
N ILE A 163 -1.32 6.31 5.01
CA ILE A 163 -2.43 6.08 4.07
C ILE A 163 -2.74 7.34 3.23
N GLN A 164 -2.51 8.55 3.76
CA GLN A 164 -2.83 9.78 3.02
C GLN A 164 -2.08 9.89 1.68
N MET A 165 -0.94 9.19 1.51
CA MET A 165 -0.27 9.10 0.21
C MET A 165 -1.20 8.61 -0.90
N ARG A 166 -2.13 7.71 -0.58
CA ARG A 166 -3.08 7.16 -1.56
C ARG A 166 -4.20 8.12 -1.92
N CYS A 167 -4.64 8.96 -0.98
CA CYS A 167 -5.67 9.95 -1.24
C CYS A 167 -5.22 10.93 -2.35
N ASN A 168 -3.92 11.21 -2.43
CA ASN A 168 -3.39 12.13 -3.43
C ASN A 168 -3.40 11.58 -4.86
N PHE A 169 -3.75 10.31 -5.09
CA PHE A 169 -3.95 9.79 -6.44
C PHE A 169 -5.12 10.47 -7.16
N CYS A 170 -6.20 10.78 -6.43
CA CYS A 170 -7.35 11.52 -6.95
C CYS A 170 -7.34 12.99 -6.52
N HIS A 171 -6.77 13.31 -5.34
CA HIS A 171 -6.80 14.65 -4.75
C HIS A 171 -5.55 15.50 -5.04
N ARG A 172 -4.72 15.10 -6.02
CA ARG A 172 -3.43 15.73 -6.35
C ARG A 172 -3.50 17.26 -6.49
N HIS A 173 -4.53 17.75 -7.16
CA HIS A 173 -4.68 19.16 -7.54
C HIS A 173 -5.45 20.01 -6.54
N ALA A 174 -6.07 19.40 -5.53
CA ALA A 174 -6.73 20.15 -4.46
C ALA A 174 -5.67 20.83 -3.59
N VAL A 175 -5.91 22.08 -3.16
CA VAL A 175 -4.98 22.78 -2.26
C VAL A 175 -5.03 22.16 -0.86
N THR A 176 -6.24 21.84 -0.40
CA THR A 176 -6.50 21.11 0.85
C THR A 176 -7.56 20.04 0.65
N THR A 177 -7.59 19.02 1.50
CA THR A 177 -8.63 17.99 1.49
C THR A 177 -8.84 17.46 2.92
N PRO A 178 -10.08 17.50 3.46
CA PRO A 178 -10.36 16.98 4.80
C PRO A 178 -9.89 15.53 4.98
N GLY A 179 -9.12 15.25 6.04
CA GLY A 179 -8.52 13.93 6.29
C GLY A 179 -7.19 13.68 5.58
N MET A 180 -6.62 14.69 4.90
CA MET A 180 -5.30 14.67 4.25
C MET A 180 -4.29 15.62 4.91
N GLU A 181 -4.34 15.80 6.22
CA GLU A 181 -3.58 16.84 6.95
C GLU A 181 -2.06 16.82 6.68
N GLN A 182 -1.44 15.65 6.52
CA GLN A 182 -0.01 15.54 6.20
C GLN A 182 0.29 15.91 4.75
N ILE A 183 -0.56 15.49 3.81
CA ILE A 183 -0.40 15.83 2.40
C ILE A 183 -0.65 17.32 2.19
N ASP A 184 -1.66 17.88 2.86
CA ASP A 184 -1.99 19.31 2.82
C ASP A 184 -0.83 20.15 3.39
N LEU A 185 -0.21 19.71 4.50
CA LEU A 185 1.01 20.33 5.01
C LEU A 185 2.16 20.24 3.98
N GLY A 186 2.35 19.08 3.35
CA GLY A 186 3.34 18.90 2.29
C GLY A 186 3.12 19.84 1.10
N LYS A 187 1.88 19.97 0.63
CA LYS A 187 1.49 20.88 -0.47
C LYS A 187 1.76 22.34 -0.11
N LYS A 188 1.41 22.74 1.12
CA LYS A 188 1.69 24.08 1.66
C LYS A 188 3.20 24.35 1.66
N LEU A 189 4.00 23.46 2.25
CA LEU A 189 5.46 23.60 2.32
C LEU A 189 6.09 23.66 0.93
N TYR A 190 5.64 22.82 -0.01
CA TYR A 190 6.12 22.82 -1.39
C TYR A 190 5.90 24.17 -2.08
N LYS A 191 4.73 24.77 -1.85
CA LYS A 191 4.38 26.12 -2.37
C LYS A 191 5.20 27.21 -1.69
N GLU A 192 5.24 27.26 -0.36
CA GLU A 192 5.89 28.31 0.42
C GLU A 192 7.41 28.33 0.20
N ASN A 193 8.03 27.17 0.08
CA ASN A 193 9.47 27.02 -0.20
C ASN A 193 9.81 27.09 -1.69
N ARG A 194 8.80 27.40 -2.53
CA ARG A 194 8.94 27.63 -3.98
C ARG A 194 9.67 26.50 -4.70
N CYS A 195 9.43 25.25 -4.31
CA CYS A 195 10.13 24.07 -4.85
C CYS A 195 10.02 24.00 -6.38
N ARG A 196 8.88 24.44 -6.93
CA ARG A 196 8.60 24.50 -8.38
C ARG A 196 9.50 25.46 -9.17
N LEU A 197 10.22 26.39 -8.52
CA LEU A 197 11.20 27.24 -9.21
C LEU A 197 12.42 26.44 -9.70
N CYS A 198 12.73 25.33 -9.04
CA CYS A 198 13.83 24.45 -9.42
C CYS A 198 13.35 23.14 -10.03
N HIS A 199 12.25 22.59 -9.53
CA HIS A 199 11.70 21.31 -9.97
C HIS A 199 10.55 21.48 -10.94
N THR A 200 10.50 20.63 -11.96
CA THR A 200 9.35 20.54 -12.86
C THR A 200 8.34 19.53 -12.28
N VAL A 201 7.05 19.86 -12.46
CA VAL A 201 5.89 19.02 -12.16
C VAL A 201 4.85 19.27 -13.26
N GLU A 202 4.44 18.20 -13.91
CA GLU A 202 3.48 18.17 -15.02
C GLU A 202 3.89 19.13 -16.15
N GLY A 203 5.17 19.08 -16.52
CA GLY A 203 5.75 19.91 -17.59
C GLY A 203 5.88 21.39 -17.25
N ARG A 204 5.71 21.77 -15.98
CA ARG A 204 5.75 23.16 -15.51
C ARG A 204 6.66 23.32 -14.29
N GLY A 205 7.62 24.24 -14.36
CA GLY A 205 8.52 24.58 -13.27
C GLY A 205 9.92 24.86 -13.77
N GLY A 206 10.90 24.77 -12.87
CA GLY A 206 12.31 24.87 -13.21
C GLY A 206 12.92 23.54 -13.65
N THR A 207 14.05 23.61 -14.34
CA THR A 207 14.82 22.44 -14.81
C THR A 207 16.15 22.28 -14.07
N LYS A 208 16.38 23.06 -13.01
CA LYS A 208 17.61 22.99 -12.20
C LYS A 208 17.63 21.74 -11.32
N GLY A 209 16.49 21.37 -10.76
CA GLY A 209 16.29 20.14 -10.00
C GLY A 209 15.69 19.04 -10.87
N PRO A 210 15.69 17.79 -10.39
CA PRO A 210 15.05 16.68 -11.08
C PRO A 210 13.54 16.88 -11.23
N GLU A 211 12.97 16.25 -12.24
CA GLU A 211 11.53 16.13 -12.45
C GLU A 211 10.86 15.38 -11.29
N LEU A 212 9.73 15.88 -10.80
CA LEU A 212 9.03 15.31 -9.64
C LEU A 212 7.63 14.73 -9.96
N THR A 213 7.11 14.84 -11.20
CA THR A 213 5.74 14.43 -11.54
C THR A 213 5.37 13.03 -11.04
N TYR A 214 6.31 12.09 -11.15
CA TYR A 214 6.15 10.69 -10.77
C TYR A 214 7.23 10.24 -9.78
N PHE A 215 7.62 11.13 -8.84
CA PHE A 215 8.70 10.86 -7.91
C PHE A 215 8.49 9.57 -7.10
N GLY A 216 7.24 9.26 -6.73
CA GLY A 216 6.90 8.04 -5.99
C GLY A 216 7.08 6.73 -6.77
N ASP A 217 7.22 6.78 -8.10
CA ASP A 217 7.47 5.60 -8.94
C ASP A 217 8.97 5.34 -9.16
N LYS A 218 9.85 6.13 -8.54
CA LYS A 218 11.29 5.93 -8.68
C LYS A 218 11.68 4.55 -8.13
N ASN A 219 12.32 3.73 -8.96
CA ASN A 219 12.89 2.46 -8.51
C ASN A 219 13.95 2.74 -7.43
N PRO A 220 13.80 2.20 -6.20
CA PRO A 220 14.79 2.36 -5.14
C PRO A 220 16.20 1.95 -5.57
N GLU A 221 16.37 0.98 -6.47
CA GLU A 221 17.70 0.56 -6.97
C GLU A 221 18.45 1.65 -7.74
N LEU A 222 17.74 2.69 -8.21
CA LEU A 222 18.31 3.85 -8.91
C LEU A 222 18.61 5.02 -7.96
N VAL A 223 18.46 4.81 -6.66
CA VAL A 223 18.72 5.81 -5.62
C VAL A 223 20.04 5.48 -4.94
N ASP A 224 20.90 6.48 -4.83
CA ASP A 224 22.15 6.36 -4.06
C ASP A 224 21.85 6.46 -2.56
N PHE A 225 21.96 5.33 -1.87
CA PHE A 225 21.78 5.23 -0.42
C PHE A 225 23.09 5.33 0.38
N THR A 226 24.24 5.58 -0.27
CA THR A 226 25.57 5.57 0.38
C THR A 226 25.64 6.47 1.62
N HIS A 227 24.88 7.57 1.61
CA HIS A 227 24.86 8.56 2.69
C HIS A 227 23.60 8.48 3.56
N VAL A 228 22.71 7.52 3.32
CA VAL A 228 21.47 7.35 4.09
C VAL A 228 21.74 6.53 5.34
N THR A 229 21.17 6.94 6.46
CA THR A 229 21.28 6.19 7.71
C THR A 229 20.09 5.22 7.89
N GLY A 230 20.32 4.00 8.39
CA GLY A 230 19.23 3.05 8.64
C GLY A 230 18.74 2.34 7.37
N THR A 231 17.42 2.25 7.17
CA THR A 231 16.84 1.43 6.10
C THR A 231 16.94 2.09 4.73
N HIS A 232 17.38 1.34 3.71
CA HIS A 232 17.49 1.80 2.32
C HIS A 232 16.13 1.77 1.62
N THR A 233 15.27 2.74 1.94
CA THR A 233 13.96 2.91 1.31
C THR A 233 13.83 4.30 0.70
N LEU A 234 13.02 4.43 -0.35
CA LEU A 234 12.78 5.74 -0.97
C LEU A 234 12.18 6.74 0.03
N PHE A 235 11.38 6.27 0.99
CA PHE A 235 10.90 7.10 2.10
C PHE A 235 12.05 7.68 2.91
N ASN A 236 12.93 6.82 3.43
CA ASN A 236 13.99 7.26 4.31
C ASN A 236 14.99 8.17 3.60
N TRP A 237 15.35 7.83 2.35
CA TRP A 237 16.20 8.70 1.53
C TRP A 237 15.57 10.08 1.30
N THR A 238 14.28 10.13 0.97
CA THR A 238 13.57 11.41 0.72
C THR A 238 13.50 12.24 1.99
N PHE A 239 13.20 11.60 3.12
CA PHE A 239 13.12 12.23 4.42
C PHE A 239 14.48 12.84 4.84
N GLU A 240 15.56 12.06 4.77
CA GLU A 240 16.89 12.56 5.13
C GLU A 240 17.38 13.62 4.13
N HIS A 241 17.12 13.45 2.84
CA HIS A 241 17.50 14.44 1.82
C HIS A 241 16.81 15.79 2.05
N LEU A 242 15.55 15.80 2.50
CA LEU A 242 14.85 17.03 2.84
C LEU A 242 15.42 17.72 4.09
N LEU A 243 15.98 16.95 5.03
CA LEU A 243 16.62 17.51 6.23
C LEU A 243 18.02 18.06 5.94
N ALA A 244 18.83 17.32 5.17
CA ALA A 244 20.23 17.62 4.91
C ALA A 244 20.63 17.24 3.46
N PRO A 245 20.20 18.00 2.44
CA PRO A 245 20.33 17.60 1.04
C PRO A 245 21.79 17.43 0.60
N ASP A 246 22.70 18.28 1.10
CA ASP A 246 24.12 18.27 0.81
C ASP A 246 24.86 17.05 1.40
N GLN A 247 24.33 16.48 2.48
CA GLN A 247 24.86 15.26 3.09
C GLN A 247 24.40 14.02 2.35
N ILE A 248 23.10 13.96 1.98
CA ILE A 248 22.50 12.79 1.32
C ILE A 248 22.80 12.74 -0.17
N SER A 249 22.97 13.90 -0.81
CA SER A 249 23.31 14.00 -2.23
C SER A 249 24.46 15.00 -2.40
N PRO A 250 25.71 14.55 -2.19
CA PRO A 250 26.87 15.41 -2.33
C PRO A 250 26.86 16.15 -3.67
N LYS A 251 27.18 17.45 -3.65
CA LYS A 251 27.17 18.37 -4.81
C LYS A 251 25.77 18.78 -5.32
N THR A 252 24.69 18.43 -4.62
CA THR A 252 23.37 19.00 -4.93
C THR A 252 23.39 20.53 -4.80
N THR A 253 22.62 21.21 -5.65
CA THR A 253 22.37 22.66 -5.52
C THR A 253 21.08 22.96 -4.75
N MET A 254 20.43 21.93 -4.20
CA MET A 254 19.24 22.10 -3.36
C MET A 254 19.65 22.75 -2.02
N PRO A 255 19.04 23.87 -1.63
CA PRO A 255 19.38 24.55 -0.39
C PRO A 255 18.85 23.80 0.82
N THR A 256 19.49 24.01 1.97
CA THR A 256 19.01 23.51 3.26
C THR A 256 17.88 24.41 3.77
N PHE A 257 16.64 23.92 3.73
CA PHE A 257 15.45 24.67 4.17
C PHE A 257 15.23 24.65 5.69
N ARG A 258 15.98 23.83 6.43
CA ARG A 258 15.85 23.65 7.89
C ARG A 258 14.45 23.19 8.33
N PHE A 259 13.85 22.28 7.56
CA PHE A 259 12.59 21.64 7.93
C PHE A 259 12.70 20.93 9.27
N THR A 260 11.63 20.99 10.06
CA THR A 260 11.44 20.09 11.19
C THR A 260 11.22 18.65 10.70
N PRO A 261 11.44 17.62 11.55
CA PRO A 261 11.14 16.24 11.17
C PRO A 261 9.67 16.02 10.74
N GLN A 262 8.72 16.78 11.30
CA GLN A 262 7.32 16.69 10.90
C GLN A 262 7.11 17.23 9.48
N GLU A 263 7.67 18.39 9.18
CA GLU A 263 7.57 19.01 7.85
C GLU A 263 8.26 18.16 6.77
N ALA A 264 9.44 17.61 7.08
CA ALA A 264 10.15 16.71 6.17
C ALA A 264 9.36 15.42 5.89
N ARG A 265 8.66 14.85 6.89
CA ARG A 265 7.75 13.71 6.66
C ARG A 265 6.55 14.08 5.81
N ALA A 266 5.92 15.22 6.06
CA ALA A 266 4.78 15.70 5.27
C ALA A 266 5.15 15.89 3.78
N LEU A 267 6.30 16.53 3.52
CA LEU A 267 6.86 16.64 2.17
C LEU A 267 7.20 15.27 1.58
N THR A 268 7.78 14.36 2.36
CA THR A 268 8.08 12.98 1.90
C THR A 268 6.81 12.25 1.48
N LEU A 269 5.77 12.25 2.32
CA LEU A 269 4.47 11.64 2.00
C LEU A 269 3.88 12.24 0.73
N MET A 270 3.92 13.56 0.58
CA MET A 270 3.44 14.22 -0.63
C MET A 270 4.25 13.83 -1.87
N LEU A 271 5.58 13.82 -1.81
CA LEU A 271 6.43 13.44 -2.94
C LEU A 271 6.24 11.97 -3.34
N LEU A 272 6.15 11.05 -2.38
CA LEU A 272 5.90 9.63 -2.64
C LEU A 272 4.49 9.34 -3.14
N SER A 273 3.53 10.22 -2.84
CA SER A 273 2.17 10.12 -3.38
C SER A 273 2.09 10.48 -4.87
N TRP A 274 3.10 11.16 -5.42
CA TRP A 274 3.16 11.50 -6.83
C TRP A 274 3.59 10.30 -7.66
N ARG A 275 2.60 9.48 -8.00
CA ARG A 275 2.72 8.26 -8.80
C ARG A 275 1.85 8.34 -10.05
N ARG A 276 2.15 7.49 -11.02
CA ARG A 276 1.36 7.30 -12.23
C ARG A 276 0.24 6.32 -11.94
N GLU A 277 -0.79 6.84 -11.30
CA GLU A 277 -2.04 6.14 -11.06
C GLU A 277 -3.12 6.80 -11.90
N GLU A 278 -3.78 6.02 -12.74
CA GLU A 278 -4.80 6.51 -13.66
C GLU A 278 -6.18 6.17 -13.11
N PHE A 279 -6.92 7.21 -12.74
CA PHE A 279 -8.31 7.11 -12.32
C PHE A 279 -9.21 7.74 -13.37
N PRO A 280 -10.34 7.10 -13.74
CA PRO A 280 -11.34 7.73 -14.58
C PRO A 280 -11.86 9.03 -13.96
N PRO A 281 -12.29 10.02 -14.77
CA PRO A 281 -12.73 11.33 -14.27
C PRO A 281 -13.82 11.27 -13.21
N GLU A 282 -14.69 10.26 -13.22
CA GLU A 282 -15.73 10.11 -12.18
C GLU A 282 -15.20 9.84 -10.77
N TYR A 283 -13.94 9.39 -10.63
CA TYR A 283 -13.26 9.18 -9.34
C TYR A 283 -12.52 10.43 -8.85
N ILE A 284 -12.32 11.41 -9.74
CA ILE A 284 -11.54 12.61 -9.45
C ILE A 284 -12.51 13.74 -9.10
N PRO A 285 -12.58 14.16 -7.81
CA PRO A 285 -13.45 15.26 -7.43
C PRO A 285 -12.91 16.59 -7.98
N ALA A 286 -13.80 17.57 -8.13
CA ALA A 286 -13.37 18.94 -8.38
C ALA A 286 -12.41 19.40 -7.26
N PRO A 287 -11.26 19.98 -7.59
CA PRO A 287 -10.27 20.38 -6.60
C PRO A 287 -10.87 21.47 -5.70
N ILE A 288 -10.61 21.37 -4.39
CA ILE A 288 -10.86 22.48 -3.48
C ILE A 288 -9.80 23.55 -3.77
N GLU A 289 -10.24 24.68 -4.30
CA GLU A 289 -9.40 25.81 -4.65
C GLU A 289 -9.15 26.74 -3.46
N GLU A 290 -8.07 27.53 -3.53
CA GLU A 290 -7.89 28.64 -2.61
C GLU A 290 -9.02 29.66 -2.78
N PRO A 291 -9.55 30.23 -1.68
CA PRO A 291 -10.45 31.37 -1.81
C PRO A 291 -9.73 32.47 -2.60
N PRO A 292 -10.45 33.19 -3.50
CA PRO A 292 -9.86 34.24 -4.29
C PRO A 292 -9.15 35.24 -3.38
N ALA A 293 -7.93 35.63 -3.75
CA ALA A 293 -7.18 36.63 -3.01
C ALA A 293 -8.06 37.88 -2.85
N MET A 294 -8.30 38.31 -1.61
CA MET A 294 -9.02 39.55 -1.33
C MET A 294 -8.31 40.67 -2.10
N PRO A 295 -9.03 41.47 -2.91
CA PRO A 295 -8.40 42.55 -3.65
C PRO A 295 -7.66 43.44 -2.66
N ASN A 296 -6.38 43.66 -2.92
CA ASN A 296 -5.52 44.52 -2.11
C ASN A 296 -6.27 45.83 -1.89
N SER A 297 -6.70 46.11 -0.66
CA SER A 297 -7.24 47.42 -0.31
C SER A 297 -6.06 48.38 -0.26
N SER A 298 -5.61 48.82 -1.43
CA SER A 298 -4.66 49.92 -1.57
C SER A 298 -5.29 51.16 -0.93
N ARG A 299 -4.76 51.56 0.23
CA ARG A 299 -4.75 52.94 0.71
C ARG A 299 -3.30 53.36 0.89
#